data_AF-A0A1I1WM61-F1
#
_entry.id   AF-A0A1I1WM61-F1
#
_cell.length_a   1.000
_cell.length_b   1.000
_cell.length_c   1.000
_cell.angle_alpha   90.00
_cell.angle_beta   90.00
_cell.angle_gamma   90.00
#
_symmetry.space_group_name_H-M   'P 1'
#
loop_
_entity.id
_entity.type
_entity.pdbx_description
1 polymer ?
#
loop_
_entity_poly.entity_id
_entity_poly.type
_entity_poly.pdbx_seq_one_letter_code
_entity_poly.pdbx_strand_id
1 'polypeptide(L)'
;MRTKSRVIGGVLAVTLVTQLSACGTIFFPDRRGQIEGRVDPLVVGLDAIGILFYVIPGLIAFGIDFATGAIYLPGGTTAQVDTQSLKDVVDADGKVDNAKLKALIETQTGHNLPLDDPRLIQHSGSAEQLAAYGLRPSA
;
A
#
# COMPACT_ATOMS: atom_id res chain seq x y z
N MET A 1 -11.72 -32.45 36.57
CA MET A 1 -11.67 -32.77 35.12
C MET A 1 -12.24 -31.65 34.24
N ARG A 2 -13.42 -31.07 34.56
CA ARG A 2 -14.02 -29.96 33.80
C ARG A 2 -13.12 -28.73 33.58
N THR A 3 -12.34 -28.30 34.58
CA THR A 3 -11.46 -27.12 34.48
C THR A 3 -10.28 -27.34 33.54
N LYS A 4 -9.68 -28.54 33.54
CA LYS A 4 -8.58 -28.90 32.62
C LYS A 4 -9.05 -28.92 31.16
N SER A 5 -10.22 -29.49 30.86
CA SER A 5 -10.81 -29.44 29.51
C SER A 5 -11.17 -28.03 29.05
N ARG A 6 -11.60 -27.14 29.96
CA ARG A 6 -11.89 -25.73 29.62
C ARG A 6 -10.61 -24.94 29.31
N VAL A 7 -9.52 -25.19 30.04
CA VAL A 7 -8.21 -24.57 29.77
C VAL A 7 -7.65 -25.09 28.45
N ILE A 8 -7.70 -26.40 28.20
CA ILE A 8 -7.26 -27.00 26.93
C ILE A 8 -8.09 -26.46 25.76
N GLY A 9 -9.41 -26.39 25.91
CA GLY A 9 -10.30 -25.83 24.90
C GLY A 9 -10.04 -24.34 24.65
N GLY A 10 -9.74 -23.56 25.70
CA GLY A 10 -9.37 -22.16 25.58
C GLY A 10 -8.05 -21.98 24.83
N VAL A 11 -7.02 -22.77 25.15
CA VAL A 11 -5.74 -22.77 24.43
C VAL A 11 -5.97 -23.14 22.97
N LEU A 12 -6.71 -24.22 22.66
CA LEU A 12 -7.02 -24.61 21.29
C LEU A 12 -7.76 -23.54 20.51
N ALA A 13 -8.74 -22.87 21.12
CA ALA A 13 -9.49 -21.79 20.49
C ALA A 13 -8.58 -20.59 20.18
N VAL A 14 -7.71 -20.21 21.13
CA VAL A 14 -6.72 -19.14 20.90
C VAL A 14 -5.78 -19.53 19.76
N THR A 15 -5.19 -20.73 19.77
CA THR A 15 -4.29 -21.17 18.70
C THR A 15 -4.97 -21.23 17.33
N LEU A 16 -6.25 -21.61 17.28
CA LEU A 16 -7.03 -21.67 16.05
C LEU A 16 -7.35 -20.25 15.52
N VAL A 17 -7.75 -19.35 16.41
CA VAL A 17 -8.00 -17.94 16.07
C VAL A 17 -6.71 -17.25 15.61
N THR A 18 -5.57 -17.51 16.27
CA THR A 18 -4.27 -16.97 15.87
C THR A 18 -3.82 -17.49 14.50
N GLN A 19 -4.05 -18.78 14.20
CA GLN A 19 -3.77 -19.33 12.86
C GLN A 19 -4.67 -18.75 11.77
N LEU A 20 -5.92 -18.40 12.09
CA LEU A 20 -6.83 -17.75 11.16
C LEU A 20 -6.51 -16.26 10.96
N SER A 21 -6.01 -15.58 12.00
CA SER A 21 -5.65 -14.15 11.95
C SER A 21 -4.26 -13.86 11.39
N ALA A 22 -3.34 -14.83 11.43
CA ALA A 22 -1.98 -14.73 10.89
C ALA A 22 -1.91 -14.75 9.34
N CYS A 23 -3.05 -14.90 8.67
CA CYS A 23 -3.15 -14.63 7.26
C CYS A 23 -3.49 -13.15 7.07
N GLY A 24 -2.53 -12.23 7.27
CA GLY A 24 -2.72 -10.80 6.95
C GLY A 24 -3.22 -10.60 5.51
N THR A 25 -2.94 -11.58 4.66
CA THR A 25 -3.45 -11.75 3.31
C THR A 25 -4.94 -12.05 3.13
N ILE A 26 -5.67 -12.43 4.17
CA ILE A 26 -7.15 -12.51 4.18
C ILE A 26 -7.74 -11.13 4.50
N PHE A 27 -7.11 -10.39 5.43
CA PHE A 27 -7.58 -9.05 5.83
C PHE A 27 -7.19 -7.96 4.82
N PHE A 28 -6.07 -8.15 4.10
CA PHE A 28 -5.55 -7.18 3.14
C PHE A 28 -5.25 -7.82 1.78
N PRO A 29 -6.26 -8.38 1.07
CA PRO A 29 -6.06 -9.00 -0.23
C PRO A 29 -5.58 -8.00 -1.29
N ASP A 30 -5.96 -6.74 -1.17
CA ASP A 30 -5.62 -5.67 -2.13
C ASP A 30 -4.12 -5.30 -2.12
N ARG A 31 -3.36 -5.74 -1.11
CA ARG A 31 -1.92 -5.47 -0.96
C ARG A 31 -1.04 -6.59 -1.53
N ARG A 32 -1.66 -7.64 -2.10
CA ARG A 32 -0.93 -8.79 -2.66
C ARG A 32 -0.08 -8.39 -3.86
N GLY A 33 1.19 -8.77 -3.84
CA GLY A 33 2.15 -8.48 -4.92
C GLY A 33 2.90 -7.16 -4.76
N GLN A 34 2.64 -6.41 -3.68
CA GLN A 34 3.41 -5.24 -3.32
C GLN A 34 4.68 -5.67 -2.56
N ILE A 35 5.81 -5.79 -3.27
CA ILE A 35 7.10 -6.18 -2.69
C ILE A 35 7.96 -5.00 -2.23
N GLU A 36 7.52 -3.77 -2.50
CA GLU A 36 8.16 -2.53 -2.06
C GLU A 36 7.13 -1.53 -1.53
N GLY A 37 7.52 -0.77 -0.50
CA GLY A 37 6.66 0.26 0.08
C GLY A 37 7.03 0.59 1.52
N ARG A 38 6.31 1.55 2.09
CA ARG A 38 6.41 1.86 3.52
C ARG A 38 5.70 0.79 4.31
N VAL A 39 6.33 0.29 5.37
CA VAL A 39 5.77 -0.74 6.24
C VAL A 39 4.59 -0.19 7.06
N ASP A 40 3.51 -0.96 7.17
CA ASP A 40 2.32 -0.66 7.97
C ASP A 40 2.61 -0.97 9.46
N PRO A 41 2.69 0.05 10.33
CA PRO A 41 3.01 -0.15 11.75
C PRO A 41 1.99 -1.02 12.49
N LEU A 42 0.73 -1.04 12.02
CA LEU A 42 -0.31 -1.86 12.63
C LEU A 42 -0.02 -3.35 12.39
N VAL A 43 0.28 -3.72 11.16
CA VAL A 43 0.58 -5.11 10.77
C VAL A 43 1.84 -5.59 11.50
N VAL A 44 2.89 -4.77 11.51
CA VAL A 44 4.12 -5.06 12.29
C VAL A 44 3.83 -5.26 13.77
N GLY A 45 2.96 -4.42 14.35
CA GLY A 45 2.56 -4.54 15.75
C GLY A 45 1.87 -5.87 16.04
N LEU A 46 0.98 -6.31 15.15
CA LEU A 46 0.27 -7.59 15.27
C LEU A 46 1.23 -8.79 15.14
N ASP A 47 2.16 -8.75 14.19
CA ASP A 47 3.19 -9.78 14.03
C ASP A 47 4.14 -9.83 15.22
N ALA A 48 4.55 -8.67 15.74
CA ALA A 48 5.42 -8.58 16.92
C ALA A 48 4.75 -9.19 18.17
N ILE A 49 3.44 -8.98 18.35
CA ILE A 49 2.66 -9.66 19.39
C ILE A 49 2.66 -11.17 19.15
N GLY A 50 2.46 -11.62 17.91
CA GLY A 50 2.53 -13.03 17.52
C GLY A 50 3.88 -13.66 17.87
N ILE A 51 4.98 -12.99 17.56
CA ILE A 51 6.36 -13.42 17.88
C ILE A 51 6.57 -13.47 19.40
N LEU A 52 6.05 -12.50 20.15
CA LEU A 52 6.22 -12.42 21.61
C LEU A 52 5.62 -13.63 22.33
N PHE A 53 4.44 -14.10 21.93
CA PHE A 53 3.76 -15.24 22.56
C PHE A 53 4.12 -16.59 21.93
N TYR A 54 4.44 -16.62 20.63
CA TYR A 54 4.75 -17.82 19.88
C TYR A 54 5.82 -17.55 18.81
N VAL A 55 7.09 -17.68 19.20
CA VAL A 55 8.24 -17.29 18.35
C VAL A 55 8.20 -17.93 16.96
N ILE A 56 8.12 -19.26 16.86
CA ILE A 56 8.16 -19.95 15.56
C ILE A 56 6.93 -19.58 14.69
N PRO A 57 5.67 -19.70 15.18
CA PRO A 57 4.50 -19.27 14.42
C PRO A 57 4.51 -17.79 14.02
N GLY A 58 4.95 -16.90 14.93
CA GLY A 58 5.00 -15.46 14.67
C GLY A 58 6.02 -15.07 13.61
N LEU A 59 7.19 -15.72 13.58
CA LEU A 59 8.18 -15.48 12.52
C LEU A 59 7.68 -15.96 11.15
N ILE A 60 6.93 -17.07 11.12
CA ILE A 60 6.31 -17.56 9.87
C ILE A 60 5.27 -16.55 9.37
N ALA A 61 4.39 -16.05 10.25
CA ALA A 61 3.39 -15.04 9.91
C ALA A 61 4.03 -13.76 9.35
N PHE A 62 5.03 -13.23 10.06
CA PHE A 62 5.80 -12.06 9.63
C PHE A 62 6.45 -12.27 8.25
N GLY A 63 7.04 -13.46 8.01
CA GLY A 63 7.63 -13.79 6.71
C GLY A 63 6.60 -13.88 5.58
N ILE A 64 5.42 -14.42 5.85
CA ILE A 64 4.32 -14.50 4.87
C ILE A 64 3.79 -13.11 4.55
N ASP A 65 3.56 -12.25 5.54
CA ASP A 65 3.06 -10.90 5.33
C ASP A 65 4.09 -10.03 4.59
N PHE A 66 5.39 -10.27 4.80
CA PHE A 66 6.47 -9.67 4.00
C PHE A 66 6.50 -10.19 2.55
N ALA A 67 6.46 -11.51 2.35
CA ALA A 67 6.55 -12.12 1.03
C ALA A 67 5.31 -11.85 0.16
N THR A 68 4.15 -11.72 0.79
CA THR A 68 2.88 -11.46 0.10
C THR A 68 2.60 -9.98 -0.10
N GLY A 69 3.24 -9.11 0.67
CA GLY A 69 3.09 -7.66 0.62
C GLY A 69 2.08 -7.08 1.60
N ALA A 70 1.43 -7.91 2.42
CA ALA A 70 0.47 -7.48 3.44
C ALA A 70 1.10 -6.56 4.51
N ILE A 71 2.41 -6.70 4.76
CA ILE A 71 3.16 -5.86 5.70
C ILE A 71 3.33 -4.42 5.23
N TYR A 72 3.18 -4.15 3.93
CA TYR A 72 3.32 -2.80 3.39
C TYR A 72 1.99 -2.06 3.48
N LEU A 73 2.07 -0.73 3.56
CA LEU A 73 0.94 0.16 3.34
C LEU A 73 0.41 -0.06 1.93
N PRO A 74 -0.92 0.00 1.72
CA PRO A 74 -1.49 -0.15 0.39
C PRO A 74 -0.84 0.87 -0.54
N GLY A 75 -0.42 0.41 -1.72
CA GLY A 75 0.12 1.27 -2.77
C GLY A 75 -0.78 2.49 -2.95
N GLY A 76 -0.17 3.68 -3.01
CA GLY A 76 -0.93 4.92 -3.18
C GLY A 76 -1.85 4.83 -4.40
N THR A 77 -3.04 5.43 -4.32
CA THR A 77 -3.93 5.51 -5.48
C THR A 77 -3.25 6.33 -6.56
N THR A 78 -2.90 5.69 -7.68
CA THR A 78 -2.36 6.37 -8.86
C THR A 78 -3.50 6.74 -9.78
N ALA A 79 -3.67 8.03 -10.05
CA ALA A 79 -4.57 8.53 -11.08
C ALA A 79 -3.75 8.92 -12.31
N GLN A 80 -4.18 8.47 -13.49
CA GLN A 80 -3.59 8.86 -14.76
C GLN A 80 -4.55 9.78 -15.50
N VAL A 81 -4.00 10.87 -16.02
CA VAL A 81 -4.74 11.80 -16.88
C VAL A 81 -4.61 11.29 -18.32
N ASP A 82 -5.69 11.35 -19.09
CA ASP A 82 -5.66 10.95 -20.48
C ASP A 82 -4.71 11.84 -21.31
N THR A 83 -4.06 11.22 -22.31
CA THR A 83 -3.05 11.87 -23.14
C THR A 83 -3.63 13.05 -23.95
N GLN A 84 -4.94 13.07 -24.20
CA GLN A 84 -5.57 14.15 -24.96
C GLN A 84 -5.73 15.41 -24.10
N SER A 85 -6.17 15.28 -22.85
CA SER A 85 -6.26 16.37 -21.88
C SER A 85 -4.89 16.90 -21.46
N LEU A 86 -3.85 16.07 -21.51
CA LEU A 86 -2.46 16.49 -21.24
C LEU A 86 -1.91 17.45 -22.30
N LYS A 87 -2.37 17.38 -23.56
CA LYS A 87 -1.91 18.28 -24.64
C LYS A 87 -2.21 19.75 -24.36
N ASP A 88 -3.29 20.03 -23.63
CA ASP A 88 -3.68 21.40 -23.27
C ASP A 88 -2.82 21.95 -22.13
N VAL A 89 -2.23 21.06 -21.32
CA VAL A 89 -1.42 21.36 -20.13
C VAL A 89 0.08 21.44 -20.45
N VAL A 90 0.54 20.74 -21.48
CA VAL A 90 1.95 20.75 -21.90
C VAL A 90 2.16 21.86 -22.93
N ASP A 91 3.17 22.70 -22.72
CA ASP A 91 3.54 23.75 -23.66
C ASP A 91 4.27 23.19 -24.91
N ALA A 92 4.51 24.06 -25.90
CA ALA A 92 5.18 23.67 -27.15
C ALA A 92 6.63 23.18 -26.93
N ASP A 93 7.23 23.51 -25.79
CA ASP A 93 8.58 23.11 -25.39
C ASP A 93 8.58 21.79 -24.57
N GLY A 94 7.41 21.18 -24.36
CA GLY A 94 7.26 19.94 -23.61
C GLY A 94 7.26 20.11 -22.08
N LYS A 95 7.14 21.34 -21.57
CA LYS A 95 7.03 21.61 -20.13
C LYS A 95 5.57 21.64 -19.68
N VAL A 96 5.34 21.18 -18.46
CA VAL A 96 4.02 21.14 -17.83
C VAL A 96 3.69 22.53 -17.26
N ASP A 97 2.57 23.11 -17.70
CA ASP A 97 2.02 24.33 -17.12
C ASP A 97 1.25 23.99 -15.82
N ASN A 98 1.85 24.34 -14.67
CA ASN A 98 1.26 24.07 -13.36
C ASN A 98 -0.11 24.73 -13.15
N ALA A 99 -0.37 25.89 -13.76
CA ALA A 99 -1.67 26.56 -13.60
C ALA A 99 -2.78 25.77 -14.30
N LYS A 100 -2.50 25.27 -15.50
CA LYS A 100 -3.43 24.43 -16.26
C LYS A 100 -3.57 23.04 -15.66
N LEU A 101 -2.47 22.46 -15.18
CA LEU A 101 -2.49 21.16 -14.50
C LEU A 101 -3.38 21.22 -13.26
N LYS A 102 -3.24 22.27 -12.46
CA LYS A 102 -4.10 22.50 -11.28
C LYS A 102 -5.58 22.56 -11.66
N ALA A 103 -5.93 23.33 -12.69
CA ALA A 103 -7.30 23.44 -13.16
C ALA A 103 -7.86 22.10 -13.67
N LEU A 104 -7.03 21.31 -14.36
CA LEU A 104 -7.43 20.00 -14.86
C LEU A 104 -7.67 19.01 -13.71
N ILE A 105 -6.79 18.97 -12.72
CA ILE A 105 -6.96 18.12 -11.53
C ILE A 105 -8.23 18.51 -10.77
N GLU A 106 -8.46 19.81 -10.57
CA GLU A 106 -9.67 20.31 -9.89
C GLU A 106 -10.94 19.94 -10.65
N THR A 107 -10.93 20.02 -11.99
CA THR A 107 -12.07 19.67 -12.83
C THR A 107 -12.36 18.16 -12.80
N GLN A 108 -11.32 17.33 -12.89
CA GLN A 108 -11.47 15.87 -13.01
C GLN A 108 -11.70 15.17 -11.66
N THR A 109 -11.10 15.70 -10.59
CA THR A 109 -11.10 15.05 -9.27
C THR A 109 -11.87 15.83 -8.21
N GLY A 110 -12.19 17.11 -8.45
CA GLY A 110 -12.76 18.01 -7.44
C GLY A 110 -11.77 18.44 -6.35
N HIS A 111 -10.49 18.08 -6.45
CA HIS A 111 -9.46 18.40 -5.46
C HIS A 111 -8.59 19.57 -5.90
N ASN A 112 -8.43 20.56 -5.01
CA ASN A 112 -7.52 21.68 -5.23
C ASN A 112 -6.13 21.33 -4.65
N LEU A 113 -5.14 21.14 -5.51
CA LEU A 113 -3.75 20.86 -5.10
C LEU A 113 -2.86 22.09 -5.31
N PRO A 114 -2.12 22.56 -4.28
CA PRO A 114 -1.18 23.65 -4.41
C PRO A 114 0.11 23.15 -5.08
N LEU A 115 0.18 23.27 -6.40
CA LEU A 115 1.37 22.90 -7.20
C LEU A 115 2.52 23.93 -7.10
N ASP A 116 2.32 24.99 -6.33
CA ASP A 116 3.24 26.07 -6.02
C ASP A 116 3.81 25.97 -4.58
N ASP A 117 3.42 24.95 -3.82
CA ASP A 117 3.94 24.72 -2.46
C ASP A 117 5.43 24.32 -2.53
N PRO A 118 6.33 24.95 -1.75
CA PRO A 118 7.75 24.58 -1.71
C PRO A 118 8.01 23.16 -1.21
N ARG A 119 7.02 22.50 -0.61
CA ARG A 119 7.06 21.09 -0.20
C ARG A 119 6.63 20.14 -1.31
N LEU A 120 6.22 20.63 -2.47
CA LEU A 120 5.89 19.80 -3.62
C LEU A 120 7.15 19.05 -4.07
N ILE A 121 7.06 17.72 -4.06
CA ILE A 121 8.13 16.86 -4.58
C ILE A 121 7.75 16.47 -6.01
N GLN A 122 8.47 17.01 -6.98
CA GLN A 122 8.29 16.65 -8.38
C GLN A 122 9.31 15.58 -8.76
N HIS A 123 8.82 14.45 -9.27
CA HIS A 123 9.64 13.42 -9.87
C HIS A 123 9.47 13.43 -11.38
N SER A 124 10.57 13.30 -12.11
CA SER A 124 10.59 13.13 -13.56
C SER A 124 11.52 11.98 -13.89
N GLY A 125 11.17 11.19 -14.90
CA GLY A 125 11.95 10.02 -15.29
C GLY A 125 11.56 9.54 -16.68
N SER A 126 12.38 8.65 -17.25
CA SER A 126 12.05 7.96 -18.50
C SER A 126 10.81 7.09 -18.33
N ALA A 127 10.21 6.66 -19.45
CA ALA A 127 9.06 5.77 -19.43
C ALA A 127 9.36 4.46 -18.66
N GLU A 128 10.59 3.96 -18.75
CA GLU A 128 11.06 2.77 -18.03
C GLU A 128 11.16 3.03 -16.52
N GLN A 129 11.65 4.20 -16.12
CA GLN A 129 11.73 4.59 -14.71
C GLN A 129 10.33 4.77 -14.10
N LEU A 130 9.41 5.41 -14.82
CA LEU A 130 8.02 5.55 -14.38
C LEU A 130 7.31 4.19 -14.31
N ALA A 131 7.57 3.30 -15.27
CA ALA A 131 7.04 1.94 -15.25
C ALA A 131 7.56 1.11 -14.07
N ALA A 132 8.80 1.34 -13.62
CA ALA A 132 9.34 0.71 -12.40
C ALA A 132 8.58 1.15 -11.14
N TYR A 133 8.00 2.36 -11.13
CA TYR A 133 7.09 2.85 -10.08
C TYR A 133 5.62 2.43 -10.30
N GLY A 134 5.34 1.55 -11.28
CA GLY A 134 3.98 1.12 -11.62
C GLY A 134 3.17 2.15 -12.42
N LEU A 135 3.75 3.31 -12.75
CA LEU A 135 3.14 4.34 -13.58
C LEU A 135 3.37 4.02 -15.05
N ARG A 136 2.52 3.14 -15.61
CA ARG A 136 2.61 2.75 -17.01
C ARG A 136 1.90 3.78 -17.89
N PRO A 137 2.60 4.50 -18.79
CA PRO A 137 1.95 5.42 -19.70
C PRO A 137 0.90 4.64 -20.51
N SER A 138 -0.36 5.08 -20.42
CA SER A 138 -1.43 4.61 -21.29
C SER A 138 -1.18 5.27 -22.64
N ALA A 139 -0.74 4.47 -23.61
CA ALA A 139 -0.56 4.91 -24.99
C ALA A 139 -1.87 5.48 -25.56
#